data_AF-A0A0L7KR03-F1
#
_entry.id   AF-A0A0L7KR03-F1
#
_cell.length_a   1.000
_cell.length_b   1.000
_cell.length_c   1.000
_cell.angle_alpha   90.00
_cell.angle_beta   90.00
_cell.angle_gamma   90.00
#
_symmetry.space_group_name_H-M   'P 1'
#
loop_
_entity.id
_entity.type
_entity.pdbx_description
1 polymer ?
#
loop_
_entity_poly.entity_id
_entity_poly.type
_entity_poly.pdbx_seq_one_letter_code
_entity_poly.pdbx_strand_id
1 'polypeptide(L)'
;RKQLLAAWIKAARPHGVSVISQVGGAPLPDVIELPRNVEQLVAYLQTVSSAAPALPLVYYHFPMMSGVDLNMQDFFATAKDRIPNFMGMKADLNVAVQVADQLAPDQRVFIAN
;
A
#
# COMPACT_ATOMS: atom_id res chain seq x y z
N ARG A 1 10.52 -7.15 -13.74
CA ARG A 1 10.22 -6.90 -12.31
C ARG A 1 10.75 -8.02 -11.39
N LYS A 2 10.42 -9.31 -11.62
CA LYS A 2 10.88 -10.44 -10.76
C LYS A 2 12.40 -10.56 -10.60
N GLN A 3 13.17 -10.54 -11.69
CA GLN A 3 14.64 -10.63 -11.63
C GLN A 3 15.28 -9.45 -10.90
N LEU A 4 14.78 -8.23 -11.14
CA LEU A 4 15.23 -7.02 -10.44
C LEU A 4 14.97 -7.12 -8.94
N LEU A 5 13.79 -7.59 -8.53
CA LEU A 5 13.48 -7.82 -7.12
C LEU A 5 14.43 -8.84 -6.50
N ALA A 6 14.73 -9.95 -7.19
CA ALA A 6 15.67 -10.94 -6.70
C ALA A 6 17.09 -10.37 -6.52
N ALA A 7 17.53 -9.52 -7.44
CA ALA A 7 18.82 -8.81 -7.33
C ALA A 7 18.85 -7.87 -6.11
N TRP A 8 17.79 -7.08 -5.90
CA TRP A 8 17.67 -6.21 -4.73
C TRP A 8 17.66 -6.99 -3.42
N ILE A 9 16.92 -8.10 -3.36
CA ILE A 9 16.89 -8.98 -2.19
C ILE A 9 18.30 -9.54 -1.91
N LYS A 10 19.03 -9.98 -2.93
CA LYS A 10 20.40 -10.49 -2.77
C LYS A 10 21.35 -9.41 -2.26
N ALA A 11 21.24 -8.19 -2.77
CA ALA A 11 22.08 -7.07 -2.36
C ALA A 11 21.76 -6.56 -0.94
N ALA A 12 20.49 -6.56 -0.53
CA ALA A 12 20.05 -6.00 0.75
C ALA A 12 20.30 -6.93 1.95
N ARG A 13 20.23 -8.26 1.74
CA ARG A 13 20.35 -9.28 2.81
C ARG A 13 21.61 -9.13 3.69
N PRO A 14 22.83 -8.96 3.15
CA PRO A 14 24.03 -8.80 3.98
C PRO A 14 24.02 -7.57 4.88
N HIS A 15 23.19 -6.58 4.57
CA HIS A 15 23.10 -5.31 5.29
C HIS A 15 21.90 -5.24 6.24
N GLY A 16 21.12 -6.32 6.36
CA GLY A 16 19.90 -6.32 7.19
C GLY A 16 18.83 -5.34 6.70
N VAL A 17 18.88 -4.92 5.43
CA VAL A 17 17.93 -3.99 4.84
C VAL A 17 16.71 -4.74 4.31
N SER A 18 15.52 -4.32 4.73
CA SER A 18 14.25 -4.83 4.20
C SER A 18 13.94 -4.25 2.83
N VAL A 19 13.43 -5.08 1.93
CA VAL A 19 13.03 -4.66 0.57
C VAL A 19 11.51 -4.75 0.45
N ILE A 20 10.87 -3.63 0.14
CA ILE A 20 9.44 -3.56 -0.22
C ILE A 20 9.34 -3.43 -1.73
N SER A 21 8.59 -4.32 -2.39
CA SER A 21 8.40 -4.27 -3.83
C SER A 21 7.02 -3.71 -4.18
N GLN A 22 6.98 -2.68 -5.01
CA GLN A 22 5.73 -2.20 -5.57
C GLN A 22 5.22 -3.21 -6.62
N VAL A 23 4.09 -3.85 -6.32
CA VAL A 23 3.44 -4.81 -7.22
C VAL A 23 2.38 -4.15 -8.11
N GLY A 24 1.73 -3.08 -7.64
CA GLY A 24 0.83 -2.23 -8.43
C GLY A 24 1.57 -1.27 -9.37
N GLY A 25 0.84 -0.66 -10.30
CA GLY A 25 1.34 0.39 -11.20
C GLY A 25 0.54 1.68 -11.05
N ALA A 26 1.03 2.76 -11.68
CA ALA A 26 0.18 3.91 -12.00
C ALA A 26 -1.02 3.44 -12.86
N PRO A 27 -2.13 4.20 -12.91
CA PRO A 27 -3.19 3.93 -13.87
C PRO A 27 -2.56 3.86 -15.25
N LEU A 28 -2.62 2.68 -15.85
CA LEU A 28 -2.21 2.49 -17.24
C LEU A 28 -3.40 2.84 -18.14
N PRO A 29 -3.17 3.22 -19.41
CA PRO A 29 -4.25 3.59 -20.33
C PRO A 29 -5.33 2.49 -20.53
N ASP A 30 -4.98 1.23 -20.24
CA ASP A 30 -5.84 0.04 -20.29
C ASP A 30 -6.60 -0.23 -18.98
N VAL A 31 -6.42 0.59 -17.94
CA VAL A 31 -7.23 0.50 -16.72
C VAL A 31 -8.64 1.01 -17.04
N ILE A 32 -9.57 0.06 -17.18
CA ILE A 32 -10.96 0.32 -17.53
C ILE A 32 -11.72 0.98 -16.37
N GLU A 33 -11.43 0.56 -15.13
CA GLU A 33 -12.09 1.06 -13.93
C GLU A 33 -11.09 1.29 -12.80
N LEU A 34 -11.18 2.49 -12.20
CA LEU A 34 -10.50 2.84 -10.97
C LEU A 34 -11.48 2.81 -9.80
N PRO A 35 -11.02 2.49 -8.57
CA PRO A 35 -11.86 2.59 -7.37
C PRO A 35 -12.43 4.00 -7.20
N ARG A 36 -13.74 4.09 -7.01
CA ARG A 36 -14.47 5.36 -6.80
C ARG A 36 -14.89 5.58 -5.35
N ASN A 37 -14.68 4.58 -4.50
CA ASN A 37 -14.97 4.64 -3.07
C ASN A 37 -14.03 3.70 -2.30
N VAL A 38 -14.02 3.85 -0.98
CA VAL A 38 -13.17 3.08 -0.06
C VAL A 38 -13.41 1.58 -0.19
N GLU A 39 -14.66 1.17 -0.30
CA GLU A 39 -15.05 -0.24 -0.41
C GLU A 39 -14.43 -0.93 -1.64
N GLN A 40 -14.49 -0.27 -2.79
CA GLN A 40 -13.88 -0.77 -4.03
C GLN A 40 -12.36 -0.85 -3.91
N LEU A 41 -11.72 0.14 -3.29
CA LEU A 41 -10.28 0.15 -3.11
C LEU A 41 -9.84 -0.99 -2.18
N VAL A 42 -10.53 -1.17 -1.05
CA VAL A 42 -10.24 -2.26 -0.11
C VAL A 42 -10.50 -3.62 -0.75
N ALA A 43 -11.60 -3.81 -1.49
CA ALA A 43 -11.87 -5.06 -2.20
C ALA A 43 -10.78 -5.40 -3.23
N TYR A 44 -10.30 -4.40 -3.97
CA TYR A 44 -9.17 -4.57 -4.87
C TYR A 44 -7.90 -5.00 -4.12
N LEU A 45 -7.56 -4.32 -3.02
CA LEU A 45 -6.39 -4.66 -2.22
C LEU A 45 -6.50 -6.02 -1.53
N GLN A 46 -7.70 -6.47 -1.15
CA GLN A 46 -7.93 -7.84 -0.66
C GLN A 46 -7.57 -8.89 -1.72
N THR A 47 -7.93 -8.63 -2.99
CA THR A 47 -7.57 -9.50 -4.11
C THR A 47 -6.06 -9.58 -4.29
N VAL A 48 -5.37 -8.42 -4.22
CA VAL A 48 -3.89 -8.37 -4.28
C VAL A 48 -3.25 -9.08 -3.09
N SER A 49 -3.75 -8.84 -1.88
CA SER A 49 -3.27 -9.47 -0.64
C SER A 49 -3.40 -11.00 -0.70
N SER A 50 -4.50 -11.51 -1.25
CA SER A 50 -4.76 -12.94 -1.35
C SER A 50 -3.76 -13.69 -2.25
N ALA A 51 -3.06 -12.99 -3.15
CA ALA A 51 -1.99 -13.58 -3.95
C ALA A 51 -0.68 -13.78 -3.15
N ALA A 52 -0.51 -13.09 -2.03
CA ALA A 52 0.67 -13.18 -1.16
C ALA A 52 0.30 -12.96 0.33
N PRO A 53 -0.54 -13.84 0.92
CA PRO A 53 -1.13 -13.61 2.25
C PRO A 53 -0.10 -13.59 3.38
N ALA A 54 1.06 -14.24 3.20
CA ALA A 54 2.14 -14.28 4.18
C ALA A 54 3.07 -13.05 4.16
N LEU A 55 2.92 -12.17 3.16
CA LEU A 55 3.76 -10.97 3.04
C LEU A 55 3.00 -9.72 3.51
N PRO A 56 3.64 -8.79 4.23
CA PRO A 56 3.07 -7.50 4.55
C PRO A 56 2.60 -6.73 3.32
N LEU A 57 1.36 -6.21 3.36
CA LEU A 57 0.84 -5.27 2.38
C LEU A 57 0.95 -3.84 2.91
N VAL A 58 1.55 -2.95 2.11
CA VAL A 58 1.59 -1.51 2.37
C VAL A 58 0.91 -0.80 1.19
N TYR A 59 -0.11 0.01 1.45
CA TYR A 59 -0.77 0.79 0.39
C TYR A 59 0.02 2.05 0.07
N TYR A 60 0.26 2.36 -1.21
CA TYR A 60 0.89 3.63 -1.60
C TYR A 60 -0.18 4.59 -2.13
N HIS A 61 -0.50 5.61 -1.36
CA HIS A 61 -1.43 6.66 -1.76
C HIS A 61 -0.69 7.79 -2.48
N PHE A 62 -1.07 8.03 -3.74
CA PHE A 62 -0.55 9.15 -4.53
C PHE A 62 -1.62 9.68 -5.50
N PRO A 63 -2.54 10.54 -5.04
CA PRO A 63 -3.75 10.92 -5.79
C PRO A 63 -3.41 11.71 -7.06
N MET A 64 -2.36 12.53 -7.03
CA MET A 64 -1.91 13.32 -8.19
C MET A 64 -1.57 12.45 -9.42
N MET A 65 -1.03 11.24 -9.20
CA MET A 65 -0.76 10.29 -10.29
C MET A 65 -1.91 9.32 -10.54
N SER A 66 -2.62 8.91 -9.50
CA SER A 66 -3.64 7.85 -9.60
C SER A 66 -5.01 8.36 -10.03
N GLY A 67 -5.33 9.63 -9.78
CA GLY A 67 -6.70 10.15 -9.88
C GLY A 67 -7.66 9.59 -8.83
N VAL A 68 -7.18 8.77 -7.88
CA VAL A 68 -7.96 8.17 -6.80
C VAL A 68 -7.67 8.91 -5.51
N ASP A 69 -8.54 9.86 -5.19
CA ASP A 69 -8.51 10.65 -3.97
C ASP A 69 -9.78 10.38 -3.15
N LEU A 70 -9.62 9.66 -2.04
CA LEU A 70 -10.71 9.15 -1.21
C LEU A 70 -10.42 9.51 0.25
N ASN A 71 -11.40 9.35 1.14
CA ASN A 71 -11.16 9.54 2.56
C ASN A 71 -10.15 8.50 3.09
N MET A 72 -8.92 8.93 3.35
CA MET A 72 -7.84 8.04 3.79
C MET A 72 -8.00 7.55 5.23
N GLN A 73 -8.77 8.26 6.07
CA GLN A 73 -9.10 7.78 7.41
C GLN A 73 -10.06 6.60 7.35
N ASP A 74 -11.14 6.72 6.58
CA ASP A 74 -12.10 5.64 6.37
C ASP A 74 -11.41 4.46 5.68
N PHE A 75 -10.57 4.73 4.68
CA PHE A 75 -9.77 3.69 4.03
C PHE A 75 -8.88 2.94 5.02
N PHE A 76 -8.12 3.65 5.86
CA PHE A 76 -7.17 3.01 6.76
C PHE A 76 -7.89 2.14 7.79
N ALA A 77 -8.98 2.64 8.36
CA ALA A 77 -9.84 1.88 9.28
C ALA A 77 -10.41 0.61 8.62
N THR A 78 -11.00 0.73 7.43
CA THR A 78 -11.60 -0.38 6.70
C THR A 78 -10.56 -1.39 6.21
N ALA A 79 -9.40 -0.94 5.76
CA ALA A 79 -8.29 -1.80 5.32
C ALA A 79 -7.72 -2.61 6.49
N LYS A 80 -7.54 -1.97 7.65
CA LYS A 80 -7.08 -2.62 8.89
C LYS A 80 -8.01 -3.75 9.33
N ASP A 81 -9.32 -3.55 9.21
CA ASP A 81 -10.32 -4.57 9.57
C ASP A 81 -10.37 -5.73 8.57
N ARG A 82 -10.28 -5.45 7.27
CA ARG A 82 -10.59 -6.41 6.21
C ARG A 82 -9.39 -7.11 5.57
N ILE A 83 -8.17 -6.60 5.74
CA ILE A 83 -6.96 -7.13 5.09
C ILE A 83 -6.00 -7.62 6.19
N PRO A 84 -5.93 -8.94 6.45
CA PRO A 84 -5.19 -9.47 7.60
C PRO A 84 -3.69 -9.14 7.62
N ASN A 85 -3.06 -8.99 6.45
CA ASN A 85 -1.64 -8.66 6.32
C ASN A 85 -1.38 -7.17 6.03
N PHE A 86 -2.35 -6.28 6.26
CA PHE A 86 -2.18 -4.84 6.06
C PHE A 86 -1.30 -4.21 7.14
N MET A 87 -0.13 -3.72 6.74
CA MET A 87 0.89 -3.16 7.61
C MET A 87 1.01 -1.62 7.53
N GLY A 88 0.08 -0.98 6.85
CA GLY A 88 -0.04 0.48 6.78
C GLY A 88 0.13 1.03 5.38
N MET A 89 0.70 2.23 5.28
CA MET A 89 0.71 2.96 4.01
C MET A 89 1.97 3.80 3.78
N LYS A 90 2.21 4.17 2.52
CA LYS A 90 3.11 5.24 2.12
C LYS A 90 2.24 6.40 1.61
N ALA A 91 2.43 7.61 2.14
CA ALA A 91 1.62 8.77 1.79
C ALA A 91 2.39 10.07 2.06
N ASP A 92 1.79 11.21 1.70
CA ASP A 92 2.31 12.51 2.09
C ASP A 92 2.16 12.78 3.61
N LEU A 93 2.74 13.88 4.08
CA LEU A 93 2.68 14.27 5.49
C LEU A 93 1.24 14.52 5.96
N ASN A 94 0.39 15.10 5.11
CA ASN A 94 -0.98 15.46 5.49
C ASN A 94 -1.81 14.22 5.78
N VAL A 95 -1.75 13.22 4.91
CA VAL A 95 -2.42 11.93 5.09
C VAL A 95 -1.80 11.16 6.25
N ALA A 96 -0.48 11.19 6.40
CA ALA A 96 0.19 10.51 7.50
C ALA A 96 -0.29 11.01 8.87
N VAL A 97 -0.50 12.32 9.02
CA VAL A 97 -1.04 12.90 10.26
C VAL A 97 -2.50 12.48 10.47
N GLN A 98 -3.32 12.44 9.43
CA GLN A 98 -4.74 12.04 9.52
C GLN A 98 -4.93 10.61 10.06
N VAL A 99 -4.02 9.68 9.73
CA VAL A 99 -4.14 8.26 10.12
C VAL A 99 -3.28 7.87 11.31
N ALA A 100 -2.48 8.81 11.86
CA ALA A 100 -1.48 8.51 12.89
C ALA A 100 -2.10 7.83 14.12
N ASP A 101 -3.26 8.31 14.57
CA ASP A 101 -3.95 7.79 15.76
C ASP A 101 -4.61 6.41 15.53
N GLN A 102 -4.67 5.93 14.29
CA GLN A 102 -5.26 4.65 13.93
C GLN A 102 -4.24 3.48 13.93
N LEU A 103 -2.95 3.79 14.01
CA LEU A 103 -1.88 2.82 13.86
C LEU A 103 -1.87 1.79 14.98
N ALA A 104 -1.87 0.50 14.60
CA ALA A 104 -1.48 -0.56 15.52
C ALA A 104 0.05 -0.54 15.75
N PRO A 105 0.55 -1.12 16.86
CA PRO A 105 1.98 -1.07 17.22
C PRO A 105 2.96 -1.60 16.15
N ASP A 106 2.50 -2.51 15.29
CA ASP A 106 3.25 -3.14 14.20
C ASP A 106 3.07 -2.45 12.85
N GLN A 107 2.07 -1.59 12.71
CA GLN A 107 1.81 -0.84 11.48
C GLN A 107 2.70 0.39 11.36
N ARG A 108 2.97 0.81 10.12
CA ARG A 108 3.84 1.95 9.80
C ARG A 108 3.24 2.82 8.71
N VAL A 109 3.46 4.12 8.82
CA VAL A 109 3.26 5.08 7.73
C VAL A 109 4.63 5.56 7.25
N PHE A 110 4.90 5.40 5.96
CA PHE A 110 6.10 5.93 5.32
C PHE A 110 5.77 7.27 4.69
N ILE A 111 6.28 8.36 5.26
CA ILE A 111 6.07 9.71 4.72
C ILE A 111 6.93 9.87 3.46
N ALA A 112 6.33 10.37 2.39
CA ALA A 112 6.98 10.68 1.12
C ALA A 112 6.60 12.10 0.67
N ASN A 113 7.56 12.80 0.06
CA ASN A 113 7.36 14.14 -0.49
C ASN A 113 6.61 14.11 -1.82
#